data_AF-A0A3D5UB56-F1
#
_entry.id   AF-A0A3D5UB56-F1
#
_cell.length_a   1.000
_cell.length_b   1.000
_cell.length_c   1.000
_cell.angle_alpha   90.00
_cell.angle_beta   90.00
_cell.angle_gamma   90.00
#
_symmetry.space_group_name_H-M   'P 1'
#
loop_
_entity.id
_entity.type
_entity.pdbx_description
1 polymer ?
#
loop_
_entity_poly.entity_id
_entity_poly.type
_entity_poly.pdbx_seq_one_letter_code
_entity_poly.pdbx_strand_id
1 'polypeptide(L)'
;GDITIGGFIAFFQYLGMLVWPMIAIGWIVDMYQRGTASLKRLNEIFGVVPEIDDKLANPNISKLEGNITVKNLSFRYEDELPLIFKDISFCIEAGKTLAIVGPTGCGKTSLIELMVR
;
A
#
# COMPACT_ATOMS: atom_id res chain seq x y z
N GLY A 1 -68.30 6.67 -20.08
CA GLY A 1 -66.91 6.88 -19.66
C GLY A 1 -66.94 7.90 -18.56
N ASP A 2 -66.01 7.82 -17.62
CA ASP A 2 -65.30 8.96 -17.02
C ASP A 2 -64.73 8.52 -15.68
N ILE A 3 -63.43 8.75 -15.50
CA ILE A 3 -62.71 8.54 -14.25
C ILE A 3 -63.45 9.30 -13.13
N THR A 4 -63.66 8.66 -11.97
CA THR A 4 -64.18 9.37 -10.81
C THR A 4 -63.14 10.38 -10.33
N ILE A 5 -63.58 11.53 -9.79
CA ILE A 5 -62.68 12.55 -9.24
C ILE A 5 -61.71 11.95 -8.21
N GLY A 6 -62.18 10.99 -7.39
CA GLY A 6 -61.32 10.23 -6.48
C GLY A 6 -60.26 9.38 -7.18
N GLY A 7 -60.61 8.72 -8.28
CA GLY A 7 -59.66 7.97 -9.12
C GLY A 7 -58.62 8.86 -9.79
N PHE A 8 -59.01 10.06 -10.21
CA PHE A 8 -58.08 11.05 -10.78
C PHE A 8 -57.07 11.55 -9.73
N ILE A 9 -57.54 11.89 -8.54
CA ILE A 9 -56.68 12.36 -7.43
C ILE A 9 -55.72 11.24 -7.00
N ALA A 10 -56.20 10.01 -6.83
CA ALA A 10 -55.36 8.86 -6.47
C ALA A 10 -54.27 8.60 -7.52
N PHE A 11 -54.58 8.73 -8.81
CA PHE A 11 -53.61 8.58 -9.90
C PHE A 11 -52.47 9.61 -9.81
N PHE A 12 -52.79 10.90 -9.65
CA PHE A 12 -51.77 11.94 -9.49
C PHE A 12 -50.94 11.76 -8.22
N GLN A 13 -51.56 11.28 -7.14
CA GLN A 13 -50.84 10.95 -5.91
C GLN A 13 -49.84 9.81 -6.12
N TYR A 14 -50.22 8.75 -6.84
CA TYR A 14 -49.30 7.65 -7.18
C TYR A 14 -48.18 8.09 -8.11
N LEU A 15 -48.47 8.94 -9.11
CA LEU A 15 -47.42 9.54 -9.93
C LEU A 15 -46.44 10.37 -9.10
N GLY A 16 -46.95 11.20 -8.18
CA GLY A 16 -46.14 11.97 -7.24
C GLY A 16 -45.28 11.09 -6.33
N MET A 17 -45.84 9.97 -5.84
CA MET A 17 -45.11 8.99 -5.02
C MET A 17 -43.99 8.29 -5.78
N LEU A 18 -44.06 8.19 -7.11
CA LEU A 18 -43.00 7.60 -7.94
C LEU A 18 -41.84 8.55 -8.20
N VAL A 19 -42.01 9.86 -8.04
CA VAL A 19 -40.95 10.85 -8.29
C VAL A 19 -39.76 10.63 -7.36
N TRP A 20 -40.00 10.44 -6.05
CA TRP A 20 -38.93 10.24 -5.06
C TRP A 20 -38.13 8.95 -5.27
N PRO A 21 -38.75 7.77 -5.45
CA PRO A 21 -38.05 6.54 -5.80
C PRO A 21 -37.17 6.68 -7.05
N MET A 22 -37.66 7.37 -8.09
CA MET A 22 -36.88 7.59 -9.31
C MET A 22 -35.63 8.44 -9.05
N ILE A 23 -35.72 9.49 -8.23
CA ILE A 23 -34.57 10.31 -7.83
C ILE A 23 -33.61 9.49 -6.95
N ALA A 24 -34.14 8.74 -5.99
CA ALA A 24 -33.36 7.92 -5.07
C ALA A 24 -32.51 6.87 -5.80
N ILE A 25 -33.05 6.24 -6.86
CA ILE A 25 -32.29 5.31 -7.71
C ILE A 25 -31.07 6.01 -8.32
N GLY A 26 -31.22 7.24 -8.81
CA GLY A 26 -30.10 8.03 -9.34
C GLY A 26 -28.98 8.22 -8.31
N TRP A 27 -29.33 8.60 -7.08
CA TRP A 27 -28.35 8.74 -5.98
C TRP A 27 -27.72 7.41 -5.58
N ILE A 28 -28.47 6.30 -5.58
CA ILE A 28 -27.92 4.97 -5.29
C ILE A 28 -26.90 4.56 -6.35
N VAL A 29 -27.18 4.79 -7.63
CA VAL A 29 -26.23 4.48 -8.73
C VAL A 29 -24.95 5.29 -8.57
N ASP A 30 -25.07 6.59 -8.32
CA ASP A 30 -23.94 7.49 -8.10
C ASP A 30 -23.10 7.09 -6.87
N MET A 31 -23.75 6.77 -5.75
CA MET A 31 -23.10 6.26 -4.55
C MET A 31 -22.40 4.92 -4.82
N TYR A 32 -23.04 4.01 -5.55
CA TYR A 32 -22.49 2.71 -5.89
C TYR A 32 -21.23 2.84 -6.74
N GLN A 33 -21.26 3.68 -7.78
CA GLN A 33 -20.10 3.96 -8.63
C GLN A 33 -18.92 4.48 -7.80
N ARG A 34 -19.13 5.48 -6.94
CA ARG A 34 -18.07 5.95 -6.04
C ARG A 34 -17.56 4.88 -5.08
N GLY A 35 -18.48 4.09 -4.51
CA GLY A 35 -18.15 3.00 -3.60
C GLY A 35 -17.22 1.98 -4.24
N THR A 36 -17.52 1.55 -5.47
CA THR A 36 -16.68 0.60 -6.20
C THR A 36 -15.28 1.15 -6.51
N ALA A 37 -15.16 2.43 -6.86
CA ALA A 37 -13.86 3.07 -7.09
C ALA A 37 -13.01 3.13 -5.81
N SER A 38 -13.63 3.43 -4.67
CA SER A 38 -12.95 3.42 -3.36
C SER A 38 -12.53 2.01 -2.96
N LEU A 39 -13.40 1.02 -3.15
CA LEU A 39 -13.07 -0.39 -2.86
C LEU A 39 -11.92 -0.90 -3.72
N LYS A 40 -11.83 -0.50 -4.99
CA LYS A 40 -10.71 -0.86 -5.86
C LYS A 40 -9.37 -0.41 -5.25
N ARG A 41 -9.27 0.84 -4.80
CA ARG A 41 -8.04 1.37 -4.17
C ARG A 41 -7.71 0.68 -2.85
N LEU A 42 -8.72 0.34 -2.05
CA LEU A 42 -8.52 -0.42 -0.81
C LEU A 42 -7.99 -1.83 -1.10
N ASN A 43 -8.56 -2.50 -2.10
CA ASN A 43 -8.10 -3.82 -2.51
C ASN A 43 -6.68 -3.79 -3.08
N GLU A 44 -6.29 -2.72 -3.78
CA GLU A 44 -4.90 -2.52 -4.21
C GLU A 44 -3.96 -2.51 -3.00
N ILE A 45 -4.30 -1.81 -1.91
CA ILE A 45 -3.48 -1.77 -0.69
C ILE A 45 -3.49 -3.11 0.04
N PHE A 46 -4.66 -3.72 0.25
CA PHE A 46 -4.78 -4.99 0.97
C PHE A 46 -4.18 -6.18 0.22
N GLY A 47 -4.04 -6.07 -1.11
CA GLY A 47 -3.37 -7.06 -1.94
C GLY A 47 -1.84 -6.95 -1.96
N VAL A 48 -1.25 -5.88 -1.40
CA VAL A 48 0.21 -5.73 -1.34
C VAL A 48 0.81 -6.79 -0.43
N VAL A 49 1.70 -7.60 -0.98
CA VAL A 49 2.54 -8.52 -0.21
C VAL A 49 3.72 -7.73 0.37
N PRO A 50 4.02 -7.84 1.68
CA PRO A 50 5.19 -7.21 2.27
C PRO A 50 6.47 -7.62 1.54
N GLU A 51 7.32 -6.65 1.20
CA GLU A 51 8.62 -6.89 0.55
C GLU A 51 9.58 -7.63 1.49
N ILE A 52 9.42 -7.44 2.81
CA ILE A 52 10.22 -8.07 3.86
C ILE A 52 9.29 -9.00 4.65
N ASP A 53 9.69 -10.26 4.77
CA ASP A 53 8.94 -11.30 5.49
C ASP A 53 9.74 -11.79 6.69
N ASP A 54 9.21 -11.54 7.89
CA ASP A 54 9.84 -11.93 9.16
C ASP A 54 9.73 -13.42 9.47
N LYS A 55 9.15 -14.26 8.58
CA LYS A 55 9.03 -15.72 8.81
C LYS A 55 10.33 -16.43 9.14
N LEU A 56 11.47 -15.93 8.64
CA LEU A 56 12.80 -16.48 8.91
C LEU A 56 13.50 -15.80 10.09
N ALA A 57 12.93 -14.74 10.65
CA ALA A 57 13.49 -14.07 11.81
C ALA A 57 13.47 -15.01 13.02
N ASN A 58 14.58 -15.03 13.78
CA ASN A 58 14.67 -15.83 14.99
C ASN A 58 14.12 -15.01 16.19
N PRO A 59 12.95 -15.36 16.75
CA PRO A 59 12.33 -14.59 17.83
C PRO A 59 13.10 -14.68 19.16
N ASN A 60 14.06 -15.60 19.27
CA ASN A 60 14.83 -15.80 20.50
C ASN A 60 16.05 -14.88 20.62
N ILE A 61 16.34 -14.06 19.60
CA ILE A 61 17.43 -13.08 19.67
C ILE A 61 17.05 -12.00 20.68
N SER A 62 17.65 -12.07 21.87
CA SER A 62 17.41 -11.12 22.97
C SER A 62 18.57 -10.13 23.17
N LYS A 63 19.76 -10.45 22.65
CA LYS A 63 20.96 -9.62 22.71
C LYS A 63 21.80 -9.80 21.44
N LEU A 64 22.49 -8.74 21.04
CA LEU A 64 23.42 -8.72 19.91
C LEU A 64 24.85 -8.52 20.45
N GLU A 65 25.81 -9.27 19.92
CA GLU A 65 27.23 -9.11 20.26
C GLU A 65 27.88 -7.93 19.53
N GLY A 66 27.29 -7.47 18.41
CA GLY A 66 27.76 -6.32 17.64
C GLY A 66 28.78 -6.64 16.54
N ASN A 67 29.08 -7.92 16.29
CA ASN A 67 29.84 -8.34 15.11
C ASN A 67 28.95 -8.28 13.87
N ILE A 68 29.34 -7.50 12.86
CA ILE A 68 28.59 -7.32 11.60
C ILE A 68 29.42 -7.88 10.46
N THR A 69 28.85 -8.78 9.66
CA THR A 69 29.52 -9.33 8.48
C THR A 69 28.62 -9.17 7.26
N VAL A 70 29.13 -8.46 6.25
CA VAL A 70 28.51 -8.33 4.93
C VAL A 70 29.29 -9.21 3.96
N LYS A 71 28.60 -10.08 3.23
CA LYS A 71 29.19 -11.01 2.25
C LYS A 71 28.50 -10.86 0.92
N ASN A 72 29.29 -10.63 -0.13
CA ASN A 72 28.88 -10.61 -1.53
C ASN A 72 27.62 -9.76 -1.77
N LEU A 73 27.57 -8.58 -1.14
CA LEU A 73 26.42 -7.70 -1.24
C LEU A 73 26.37 -7.02 -2.61
N SER A 74 25.33 -7.33 -3.36
CA SER A 74 24.94 -6.67 -4.60
C SER A 74 23.51 -6.15 -4.44
N PHE A 75 23.31 -4.84 -4.65
CA PHE A 75 22.03 -4.19 -4.35
C PHE A 75 21.66 -3.12 -5.37
N ARG A 76 20.36 -3.06 -5.69
CA ARG A 76 19.66 -2.03 -6.47
C ARG A 76 18.25 -1.88 -5.91
N TYR A 77 17.65 -0.70 -6.07
CA TYR A 77 16.27 -0.46 -5.61
C TYR A 77 15.22 -1.04 -6.55
N GLU A 78 15.46 -1.02 -7.85
CA GLU A 78 14.55 -1.53 -8.88
C GLU A 78 15.35 -2.32 -9.93
N ASP A 79 14.70 -3.24 -10.63
CA ASP A 79 15.37 -4.14 -11.56
C ASP A 79 15.91 -3.42 -12.81
N GLU A 80 15.28 -2.30 -13.18
CA GLU A 80 15.69 -1.44 -14.28
C GLU A 80 16.84 -0.48 -13.92
N LEU A 81 17.10 -0.29 -12.63
CA LEU A 81 18.13 0.64 -12.15
C LEU A 81 19.52 -0.04 -12.07
N PRO A 82 20.59 0.74 -12.23
CA PRO A 82 21.95 0.22 -12.07
C PRO A 82 22.19 -0.23 -10.62
N LEU A 83 23.02 -1.27 -10.46
CA LEU A 83 23.52 -1.71 -9.16
C LEU A 83 24.28 -0.58 -8.45
N ILE A 84 23.85 -0.28 -7.23
CA ILE A 84 24.52 0.65 -6.31
C ILE A 84 25.76 -0.01 -5.71
N PHE A 85 25.62 -1.28 -5.32
CA PHE A 85 26.70 -2.11 -4.79
C PHE A 85 26.91 -3.34 -5.67
N LYS A 86 28.16 -3.73 -5.86
CA LYS A 86 28.57 -4.91 -6.62
C LYS A 86 29.59 -5.70 -5.80
N ASP A 87 29.17 -6.86 -5.32
CA ASP A 87 29.99 -7.86 -4.63
C ASP A 87 30.83 -7.30 -3.45
N ILE A 88 30.21 -6.46 -2.63
CA ILE A 88 30.88 -5.86 -1.47
C ILE A 88 30.91 -6.86 -0.31
N SER A 89 32.10 -7.06 0.27
CA SER A 89 32.30 -7.90 1.45
C SER A 89 33.19 -7.20 2.49
N PHE A 90 32.74 -7.14 3.73
CA PHE A 90 33.53 -6.62 4.86
C PHE A 90 33.00 -7.14 6.20
N CYS A 91 33.83 -7.03 7.23
CA CYS A 91 33.49 -7.40 8.60
C CYS A 91 33.80 -6.23 9.54
N ILE A 92 32.93 -5.99 10.50
CA ILE A 92 33.08 -5.03 11.59
C ILE A 92 33.05 -5.82 12.89
N GLU A 93 34.15 -5.79 13.64
CA GLU A 93 34.21 -6.41 14.96
C GLU A 93 33.42 -5.58 15.99
N ALA A 94 32.88 -6.26 16.99
CA ALA A 94 32.19 -5.63 18.10
C ALA A 94 33.03 -4.52 18.75
N GLY A 95 32.41 -3.36 18.98
CA GLY A 95 33.05 -2.19 19.58
C GLY A 95 33.93 -1.37 18.63
N LYS A 96 34.02 -1.72 17.35
CA LYS A 96 34.68 -0.88 16.34
C LYS A 96 33.72 0.15 15.76
N THR A 97 34.29 1.27 15.31
CA THR A 97 33.56 2.32 14.60
C THR A 97 33.90 2.26 13.11
N LEU A 98 32.88 2.11 12.26
CA LEU A 98 33.02 2.19 10.81
C LEU A 98 32.66 3.61 10.33
N ALA A 99 33.56 4.22 9.55
CA ALA A 99 33.29 5.46 8.83
C ALA A 99 33.00 5.15 7.35
N ILE A 100 31.81 5.56 6.86
CA ILE A 100 31.42 5.41 5.45
C ILE A 100 31.55 6.78 4.77
N VAL A 101 32.48 6.90 3.83
CA VAL A 101 32.80 8.18 3.17
C VAL A 101 32.71 8.02 1.65
N GLY A 102 32.24 9.06 0.97
CA GLY A 102 32.13 9.08 -0.49
C GLY A 102 31.24 10.23 -0.99
N PRO A 103 31.13 10.44 -2.30
CA PRO A 103 30.31 11.50 -2.90
C PRO A 103 28.81 11.26 -2.70
N THR A 104 27.99 12.32 -2.78
CA THR A 104 26.52 12.21 -2.70
C THR A 104 25.99 11.26 -3.77
N GLY A 105 25.03 10.39 -3.41
CA GLY A 105 24.43 9.42 -4.32
C GLY A 105 25.18 8.08 -4.47
N CYS A 106 26.32 7.88 -3.80
CA CYS A 106 27.07 6.61 -3.90
C CYS A 106 26.52 5.45 -3.01
N GLY A 107 25.30 5.59 -2.48
CA GLY A 107 24.65 4.53 -1.70
C GLY A 107 24.91 4.49 -0.19
N LYS A 108 25.64 5.45 0.40
CA LYS A 108 25.99 5.41 1.85
C LYS A 108 24.79 5.20 2.78
N THR A 109 23.70 5.95 2.56
CA THR A 109 22.46 5.78 3.32
C THR A 109 21.84 4.42 3.08
N SER A 110 21.81 3.97 1.82
CA SER A 110 21.31 2.64 1.44
C SER A 110 22.09 1.51 2.14
N LEU A 111 23.41 1.63 2.29
CA LEU A 111 24.21 0.63 3.02
C LEU A 111 23.81 0.55 4.49
N ILE A 112 23.54 1.68 5.13
CA ILE A 112 23.10 1.74 6.54
C ILE A 112 21.70 1.14 6.67
N GLU A 113 20.78 1.47 5.76
CA GLU A 113 19.43 0.91 5.74
C GLU A 113 19.45 -0.62 5.61
N LEU A 114 20.35 -1.17 4.78
CA LEU A 114 20.52 -2.61 4.63
C LEU A 114 21.10 -3.31 5.87
N MET A 115 21.81 -2.61 6.75
CA MET A 115 22.34 -3.18 7.99
C MET A 115 21.33 -3.25 9.13
N VAL A 116 20.30 -2.39 9.09
CA VAL A 116 19.29 -2.26 10.16
C VAL A 116 18.10 -3.20 9.92
N ARG A 117 17.91 -3.65 8.68
CA ARG A 117 16.98 -4.72 8.31
C ARG A 117 17.53 -6.07 8.78
#